data_AF-A0A2H0A0Q5-F1
#
_entry.id   AF-A0A2H0A0Q5-F1
#
_cell.length_a   1.000
_cell.length_b   1.000
_cell.length_c   1.000
_cell.angle_alpha   90.00
_cell.angle_beta   90.00
_cell.angle_gamma   90.00
#
_symmetry.space_group_name_H-M   'P 1'
#
loop_
_entity.id
_entity.type
_entity.pdbx_description
1 polymer ?
#
loop_
_entity_poly.entity_id
_entity_poly.type
_entity_poly.pdbx_seq_one_letter_code
_entity_poly.pdbx_strand_id
1 'polypeptide(L)'
;MKLNKWVKRLLKVVLAIALFSFAMLFYLTGGKFFAKSGISNCVIVNNEKDFTGDRLKHSKSLFFSRIPTNECIAKDQQIDNGDGSRKGKVRWVECTYGPDCDEAGMF
;
A
#
# COMPACT_ATOMS: atom_id res chain seq x y z
N MET A 1 -19.87 -11.52 42.33
CA MET A 1 -21.02 -10.64 42.02
C MET A 1 -21.73 -11.17 40.78
N LYS A 2 -22.93 -11.76 40.92
CA LYS A 2 -23.66 -12.33 39.77
C LYS A 2 -24.32 -11.20 38.98
N LEU A 3 -23.91 -11.01 37.72
CA LEU A 3 -24.49 -10.00 36.83
C LEU A 3 -25.98 -10.30 36.60
N ASN A 4 -26.84 -9.31 36.85
CA ASN A 4 -28.28 -9.39 36.62
C ASN A 4 -28.57 -9.82 35.16
N LYS A 5 -29.54 -10.72 34.99
CA LYS A 5 -30.00 -11.23 33.67
C LYS A 5 -30.35 -10.09 32.70
N TRP A 6 -30.87 -8.98 33.22
CA TRP A 6 -31.16 -7.76 32.47
C TRP A 6 -29.90 -7.04 31.99
N VAL A 7 -28.89 -6.92 32.85
CA VAL A 7 -27.59 -6.33 32.50
C VAL A 7 -26.89 -7.15 31.43
N LYS A 8 -26.96 -8.48 31.49
CA LYS A 8 -26.40 -9.37 30.44
C LYS A 8 -27.11 -9.19 29.09
N ARG A 9 -28.43 -8.95 29.09
CA ARG A 9 -29.18 -8.69 27.85
C ARG A 9 -28.82 -7.32 27.26
N LEU A 10 -28.73 -6.29 28.10
CA LEU A 10 -28.30 -4.95 27.71
C LEU A 10 -26.89 -4.96 27.11
N LEU A 11 -25.95 -5.67 27.74
CA LEU A 11 -24.57 -5.78 27.25
C LEU A 11 -24.50 -6.41 25.85
N LYS A 12 -25.31 -7.45 25.58
CA LYS A 12 -25.38 -8.09 24.27
C LYS A 12 -25.94 -7.17 23.20
N VAL A 13 -26.95 -6.37 23.53
CA VAL A 13 -27.54 -5.40 22.61
C VAL A 13 -26.55 -4.29 22.28
N VAL A 14 -25.86 -3.73 23.30
CA VAL A 14 -24.83 -2.71 23.09
C VAL A 14 -23.68 -3.24 22.24
N LEU A 15 -23.23 -4.48 22.48
CA LEU A 15 -22.19 -5.11 21.67
C LEU A 15 -22.64 -5.30 20.21
N ALA A 16 -23.88 -5.73 20.00
CA ALA A 16 -24.44 -5.90 18.65
C ALA A 16 -24.54 -4.57 17.90
N ILE A 17 -24.96 -3.50 18.58
CA ILE A 17 -25.00 -2.14 17.99
C ILE A 17 -23.59 -1.68 17.64
N ALA A 18 -22.62 -1.83 18.54
CA ALA A 18 -21.23 -1.43 18.28
C ALA A 18 -20.62 -2.17 17.07
N LEU A 19 -20.85 -3.48 16.98
CA LEU A 19 -20.41 -4.29 15.83
C LEU A 19 -21.09 -3.85 14.53
N PHE A 20 -22.39 -3.57 14.57
CA PHE A 20 -23.13 -3.08 13.41
C PHE A 20 -22.63 -1.70 12.96
N SER A 21 -22.44 -0.77 13.90
CA SER A 21 -21.89 0.55 13.61
C SER A 21 -20.48 0.46 13.02
N PHE A 22 -19.62 -0.43 13.53
CA PHE A 22 -18.28 -0.65 12.98
C PHE A 22 -18.32 -1.22 11.56
N ALA A 23 -19.16 -2.23 11.31
CA ALA A 23 -19.35 -2.80 9.98
C ALA A 23 -19.92 -1.77 8.98
N MET A 24 -20.86 -0.93 9.43
CA MET A 24 -21.44 0.15 8.63
C MET A 24 -20.39 1.22 8.30
N LEU A 25 -19.55 1.62 9.26
CA LEU A 25 -18.45 2.56 9.03
C LEU A 25 -17.43 1.99 8.03
N PHE A 26 -17.11 0.70 8.13
CA PHE A 26 -16.22 0.02 7.20
C PHE A 26 -16.80 -0.04 5.78
N TYR A 27 -18.10 -0.31 5.66
CA TYR A 27 -18.80 -0.30 4.38
C TYR A 27 -18.86 1.10 3.75
N LEU A 28 -19.17 2.14 4.53
CA LEU A 28 -19.23 3.53 4.07
C LEU A 28 -17.88 4.09 3.64
N THR A 29 -16.79 3.69 4.31
CA THR A 29 -15.42 4.06 3.91
C THR A 29 -14.90 3.24 2.72
N GLY A 30 -15.67 2.25 2.26
CA GLY A 30 -15.42 1.49 1.04
C GLY A 30 -14.10 0.72 1.02
N GLY A 31 -13.51 0.44 2.18
CA GLY A 31 -12.17 -0.18 2.28
C GLY A 31 -11.06 0.60 1.57
N LYS A 32 -11.29 1.89 1.22
CA LYS A 32 -10.41 2.66 0.34
C LYS A 32 -9.02 2.91 0.92
N PHE A 33 -8.85 2.75 2.23
CA PHE A 33 -7.55 2.82 2.91
C PHE A 33 -6.53 1.81 2.39
N PHE A 34 -6.98 0.68 1.82
CA PHE A 34 -6.09 -0.34 1.24
C PHE A 34 -6.14 -0.39 -0.29
N ALA A 35 -6.92 0.49 -0.91
CA ALA A 35 -7.02 0.53 -2.37
C ALA A 35 -5.73 1.10 -2.95
N LYS A 36 -5.26 0.53 -4.06
CA LYS A 36 -4.13 1.05 -4.84
C LYS A 36 -4.54 2.35 -5.54
N SER A 37 -3.68 3.37 -5.47
CA SER A 37 -3.89 4.68 -6.09
C SER A 37 -3.74 4.68 -7.61
N GLY A 38 -3.14 3.63 -8.19
CA GLY A 38 -2.74 3.59 -9.60
C GLY A 38 -1.50 4.42 -9.92
N ILE A 39 -0.83 4.94 -8.89
CA ILE A 39 0.43 5.68 -8.96
C ILE A 39 1.51 4.86 -8.26
N SER A 40 2.74 4.87 -8.77
CA SER A 40 3.89 4.24 -8.14
C SER A 40 5.07 5.19 -8.03
N ASN A 41 5.93 4.98 -7.03
CA ASN A 41 7.29 5.47 -7.09
C ASN A 41 8.09 4.55 -8.01
N CYS A 42 8.69 5.12 -9.04
CA CYS A 42 9.44 4.42 -10.06
C CYS A 42 10.91 4.86 -9.99
N VAL A 43 11.81 3.92 -9.76
CA VAL A 43 13.26 4.14 -9.72
C VAL A 43 13.90 3.37 -10.86
N ILE A 44 14.78 4.03 -11.60
CA ILE A 44 15.65 3.41 -12.59
C ILE A 44 17.09 3.72 -12.23
N VAL A 45 17.91 2.69 -12.14
CA VAL A 45 19.35 2.77 -11.87
C VAL A 45 20.15 2.26 -13.07
N ASN A 46 21.44 2.57 -13.13
CA ASN A 46 22.30 2.09 -14.21
C ASN A 46 22.66 0.60 -14.01
N ASN A 47 22.96 0.22 -12.76
CA ASN A 47 23.23 -1.16 -12.37
C ASN A 47 22.31 -1.58 -11.21
N GLU A 48 21.78 -2.80 -11.25
CA GLU A 48 20.90 -3.32 -10.19
C GLU A 48 21.54 -3.26 -8.79
N LYS A 49 22.88 -3.38 -8.71
CA LYS A 49 23.66 -3.26 -7.46
C LYS A 49 23.59 -1.86 -6.81
N ASP A 50 23.12 -0.85 -7.55
CA ASP A 50 22.96 0.50 -7.03
C ASP A 50 21.73 0.60 -6.10
N PHE A 51 20.82 -0.38 -6.14
CA PHE A 51 19.79 -0.58 -5.12
C PHE A 51 20.38 -1.15 -3.83
N THR A 52 19.89 -0.64 -2.70
CA THR A 52 20.26 -1.12 -1.36
C THR A 52 19.07 -1.84 -0.73
N GLY A 53 19.16 -3.16 -0.61
CA GLY A 53 18.08 -4.01 -0.10
C GLY A 53 17.04 -4.36 -1.18
N ASP A 54 15.84 -4.75 -0.75
CA ASP A 54 14.81 -5.38 -1.61
C ASP A 54 13.75 -4.40 -2.14
N ARG A 55 13.93 -3.10 -1.89
CA ARG A 55 12.94 -2.06 -2.20
C ARG A 55 13.54 -0.96 -3.08
N LEU A 56 13.11 0.29 -2.89
CA LEU A 56 13.41 1.43 -3.75
C LEU A 56 14.64 2.21 -3.30
N LYS A 57 15.15 1.96 -2.09
CA LYS A 57 16.38 2.61 -1.63
C LYS A 57 17.52 2.39 -2.62
N HIS A 58 18.15 3.48 -3.07
CA HIS A 58 19.21 3.45 -4.05
C HIS A 58 20.30 4.46 -3.71
N SER A 59 21.53 4.20 -4.18
CA SER A 59 22.66 5.12 -4.04
C SER A 59 22.74 6.12 -5.20
N LYS A 60 22.30 5.72 -6.40
CA LYS A 60 22.32 6.52 -7.63
C LYS A 60 21.16 6.12 -8.54
N SER A 61 20.22 7.04 -8.78
CA SER A 61 19.15 6.86 -9.76
C SER A 61 19.45 7.65 -11.03
N LEU A 62 19.21 7.05 -12.18
CA LEU A 62 19.07 7.76 -13.46
C LEU A 62 17.72 8.44 -13.55
N PHE A 63 16.70 7.83 -12.96
CA PHE A 63 15.34 8.34 -12.90
C PHE A 63 14.71 7.98 -11.55
N PHE A 64 14.10 8.95 -10.90
CA PHE A 64 13.26 8.75 -9.74
C PHE A 64 12.07 9.69 -9.84
N SER A 65 10.87 9.13 -10.00
CA SER A 65 9.66 9.93 -10.08
C SER A 65 8.43 9.14 -9.67
N ARG A 66 7.39 9.89 -9.31
CA ARG A 66 6.06 9.39 -9.05
C ARG A 66 5.25 9.45 -10.33
N ILE A 67 4.95 8.29 -10.92
CA ILE A 67 4.27 8.17 -12.22
C ILE A 67 3.15 7.11 -12.14
N PRO A 68 2.24 7.04 -13.12
CA PRO A 68 1.24 5.97 -13.17
C PRO A 68 1.90 4.58 -13.14
N THR A 69 1.33 3.65 -12.36
CA THR A 69 1.91 2.30 -12.17
C THR A 69 2.16 1.60 -13.50
N ASN A 70 1.22 1.72 -14.44
CA ASN A 70 1.31 1.12 -15.77
C ASN A 70 2.49 1.67 -16.59
N GLU A 71 2.83 2.94 -16.41
CA GLU A 71 3.98 3.53 -17.12
C GLU A 71 5.29 2.97 -16.57
N CYS A 72 5.40 2.79 -15.25
CA CYS A 72 6.59 2.18 -14.68
C CYS A 72 6.72 0.69 -15.04
N ILE A 73 5.61 -0.06 -15.05
CA ILE A 73 5.58 -1.44 -15.55
C ILE A 73 6.04 -1.50 -17.01
N ALA A 74 5.63 -0.55 -17.86
CA ALA A 74 6.09 -0.50 -19.23
C ALA A 74 7.61 -0.26 -19.33
N LYS A 75 8.19 0.57 -18.46
CA LYS A 75 9.64 0.79 -18.39
C LYS A 75 10.38 -0.45 -17.89
N ASP A 76 9.86 -1.13 -16.87
CA ASP A 76 10.36 -2.41 -16.36
C ASP A 76 10.36 -3.48 -17.47
N GLN A 77 9.26 -3.56 -18.24
CA GLN A 77 9.16 -4.45 -19.40
C GLN A 77 10.20 -4.13 -20.49
N GLN A 78 10.52 -2.85 -20.69
CA GLN A 78 11.47 -2.41 -21.72
C GLN A 78 12.94 -2.61 -21.30
N ILE A 79 13.26 -2.42 -20.02
CA ILE A 79 14.64 -2.40 -19.52
C ILE A 79 15.05 -3.77 -18.95
N ASP A 80 14.16 -4.41 -18.18
CA ASP A 80 14.43 -5.65 -17.46
C ASP A 80 13.55 -6.82 -17.90
N ASN A 81 12.81 -6.69 -19.03
CA ASN A 81 11.86 -7.68 -19.53
C ASN A 81 10.72 -8.03 -18.55
N GLY A 82 10.44 -7.17 -17.57
CA GLY A 82 9.38 -7.38 -16.60
C GLY A 82 9.78 -8.34 -15.47
N ASP A 83 11.05 -8.30 -15.05
CA ASP A 83 11.57 -9.02 -13.88
C ASP A 83 10.80 -8.72 -12.58
N GLY A 84 10.02 -7.63 -12.59
CA GLY A 84 9.01 -7.29 -11.61
C GLY A 84 9.46 -6.23 -10.63
N SER A 85 8.49 -5.69 -9.89
CA SER A 85 8.61 -4.49 -9.02
C SER A 85 9.81 -4.39 -8.05
N ARG A 86 10.53 -5.48 -7.75
CA ARG A 86 11.58 -5.56 -6.73
C ARG A 86 12.94 -6.06 -7.25
N LYS A 87 13.10 -6.25 -8.55
CA LYS A 87 14.32 -6.84 -9.14
C LYS A 87 14.69 -6.08 -10.41
N GLY A 88 15.97 -6.12 -10.78
CA GLY A 88 16.46 -5.48 -11.99
C GLY A 88 16.88 -4.03 -11.78
N LYS A 89 17.06 -3.33 -12.91
CA LYS A 89 17.45 -1.91 -12.98
C LYS A 89 16.26 -0.97 -12.77
N VAL A 90 15.04 -1.45 -12.92
CA VAL A 90 13.79 -0.74 -12.70
C VAL A 90 13.10 -1.37 -11.50
N ARG A 91 12.85 -0.58 -10.46
CA ARG A 91 12.04 -1.01 -9.32
C ARG A 91 10.94 -0.02 -9.07
N TRP A 92 9.80 -0.52 -8.61
CA TRP A 92 8.65 0.32 -8.37
C TRP A 92 7.79 -0.17 -7.22
N VAL A 93 7.14 0.75 -6.52
CA VAL A 93 6.20 0.42 -5.45
C VAL A 93 4.94 1.20 -5.70
N GLU A 94 3.83 0.46 -5.85
CA GLU A 94 2.51 1.04 -6.00
C GLU A 94 2.02 1.64 -4.69
N CYS A 95 1.55 2.87 -4.75
CA CYS A 95 1.07 3.62 -3.61
C CYS A 95 -0.38 3.24 -3.30
N THR A 96 -0.72 3.16 -2.02
CA THR A 96 -2.10 3.11 -1.54
C THR A 96 -2.77 4.48 -1.67
N TYR A 97 -4.10 4.50 -1.70
CA TYR A 97 -4.89 5.73 -1.62
C TYR A 97 -4.67 6.39 -0.25
N GLY A 98 -3.92 7.50 -0.24
CA GLY A 98 -3.57 8.23 0.97
C GLY A 98 -2.26 9.02 0.81
N PRO A 99 -1.78 9.68 1.87
CA PRO A 99 -0.52 10.42 1.86
C PRO A 99 0.73 9.53 1.80
N ASP A 100 0.59 8.21 2.03
CA ASP A 100 1.68 7.22 2.17
C ASP A 100 2.58 7.04 0.94
N CYS A 101 2.22 7.64 -0.20
CA CYS A 101 3.05 7.54 -1.40
C CYS A 101 4.44 8.19 -1.19
N ASP A 102 4.59 9.10 -0.21
CA ASP A 102 5.88 9.67 0.17
C ASP A 102 6.77 8.65 0.91
N GLU A 103 6.18 7.74 1.68
CA GLU A 103 6.93 6.71 2.43
C GLU A 103 7.33 5.54 1.53
N ALA A 104 6.52 5.19 0.52
CA ALA A 104 6.81 4.09 -0.40
C ALA A 104 8.16 4.22 -1.13
N GLY A 105 8.67 5.45 -1.30
CA GLY A 105 9.99 5.74 -1.88
C GLY A 105 11.15 5.81 -0.87
N MET A 106 10.87 5.78 0.43
CA MET A 106 11.87 5.89 1.50
C MET A 106 12.37 4.54 2.04
N PHE A 107 11.85 3.41 1.54
CA PHE A 107 12.25 2.06 1.97
C PHE A 107 13.05 1.31 0.91
#